data_AF-A0A6N6KC40-F1
#
_entry.id   AF-A0A6N6KC40-F1
#
_cell.length_a   1.000
_cell.length_b   1.000
_cell.length_c   1.000
_cell.angle_alpha   90.00
_cell.angle_beta   90.00
_cell.angle_gamma   90.00
#
_symmetry.space_group_name_H-M   'P 1'
#
loop_
_entity.id
_entity.type
_entity.pdbx_description
1 polymer ?
#
loop_
_entity_poly.entity_id
_entity_poly.type
_entity_poly.pdbx_seq_one_letter_code
_entity_poly.pdbx_strand_id
1 'polypeptide(L)' 'MAQIPIFDEKDEELKRYFSISETADMFKISKSQIRFWEKEFDMLKPHKNSKGERRFTRQNIE' A
#
# COMPACT_ATOMS: atom_id res chain seq x y z
N MET A 1 -5.52 -14.20 -16.29
CA MET A 1 -4.18 -13.59 -16.43
C MET A 1 -3.76 -13.11 -15.06
N ALA A 2 -3.04 -13.94 -14.31
CA ALA A 2 -2.37 -13.48 -13.10
C ALA A 2 -1.23 -12.58 -13.57
N GLN A 3 -1.39 -11.28 -13.38
CA GLN A 3 -0.33 -10.32 -13.65
C GLN A 3 0.75 -10.58 -12.60
N ILE A 4 1.88 -11.13 -13.06
CA ILE A 4 3.11 -11.27 -12.28
C ILE A 4 3.43 -9.87 -11.72
N PRO A 5 3.80 -9.74 -10.43
CA PRO A 5 4.17 -8.44 -9.87
C PRO A 5 5.31 -7.86 -10.70
N ILE A 6 5.10 -6.63 -11.19
CA ILE A 6 6.11 -5.81 -11.86
C ILE A 6 7.05 -5.27 -10.77
N PHE A 7 7.68 -6.13 -9.99
CA PHE A 7 8.59 -5.71 -8.92
C PHE A 7 9.76 -6.69 -8.88
N ASP A 8 10.91 -6.19 -9.29
CA ASP A 8 12.19 -6.83 -9.02
C ASP A 8 12.36 -6.79 -7.48
N GLU A 9 12.51 -7.94 -6.81
CA GLU A 9 12.59 -8.04 -5.32
C GLU A 9 13.64 -7.08 -4.73
N LYS A 10 14.61 -6.69 -5.54
CA LYS A 10 15.72 -5.80 -5.21
C LYS A 10 15.30 -4.34 -4.95
N ASP A 11 14.17 -3.88 -5.47
CA ASP A 11 13.72 -2.48 -5.34
C ASP A 11 12.87 -2.23 -4.09
N GLU A 12 12.31 -3.27 -3.46
CA GLU A 12 11.47 -3.09 -2.27
C GLU A 12 12.22 -2.50 -1.08
N GLU A 13 13.50 -2.85 -0.89
CA GLU A 13 14.36 -2.30 0.18
C GLU A 13 14.63 -0.80 0.02
N LEU A 14 14.65 -0.29 -1.21
CA LEU A 14 14.92 1.13 -1.49
C LEU A 14 13.64 1.97 -1.58
N LYS A 15 12.48 1.33 -1.74
CA LYS A 15 11.21 2.02 -1.95
C LYS A 15 10.64 2.55 -0.64
N ARG A 16 10.53 3.88 -0.58
CA ARG A 16 10.02 4.61 0.60
C ARG A 16 8.49 4.66 0.69
N TYR A 17 7.81 4.59 -0.45
CA TYR A 17 6.36 4.76 -0.53
C TYR A 17 5.71 3.72 -1.44
N PHE A 18 4.63 3.13 -0.94
CA PHE A 18 3.78 2.18 -1.63
C PHE A 18 2.40 2.82 -1.88
N SER A 19 1.82 2.53 -3.02
CA SER A 19 0.44 2.88 -3.35
C SER A 19 -0.53 1.88 -2.73
N ILE A 20 -1.82 2.25 -2.67
CA ILE A 20 -2.87 1.33 -2.24
C ILE A 20 -2.98 0.08 -3.13
N SER A 21 -2.65 0.21 -4.42
CA SER A 21 -2.65 -0.93 -5.34
C SER A 21 -1.56 -1.93 -4.98
N GLU A 22 -0.34 -1.43 -4.81
CA GLU A 22 0.81 -2.26 -4.42
C GLU A 22 0.58 -2.91 -3.06
N THR A 23 0.05 -2.14 -2.10
CA THR A 23 -0.30 -2.67 -0.77
C THR A 23 -1.35 -3.77 -0.86
N ALA A 24 -2.39 -3.58 -1.68
CA ALA A 24 -3.41 -4.60 -1.91
C ALA A 24 -2.83 -5.87 -2.52
N ASP A 25 -1.93 -5.73 -3.50
CA ASP A 25 -1.30 -6.86 -4.19
C ASP A 25 -0.34 -7.62 -3.26
N MET A 26 0.44 -6.91 -2.43
CA MET A 26 1.35 -7.49 -1.42
C MET A 26 0.59 -8.36 -0.40
N PHE A 27 -0.52 -7.85 0.13
CA PHE A 27 -1.35 -8.57 1.11
C PHE A 27 -2.40 -9.49 0.47
N LYS A 28 -2.50 -9.51 -0.86
CA LYS A 28 -3.52 -10.25 -1.63
C LYS A 28 -4.96 -9.94 -1.15
N ILE A 29 -5.20 -8.69 -0.79
CA ILE A 29 -6.52 -8.19 -0.36
C ILE A 29 -7.07 -7.18 -1.36
N SER A 30 -8.34 -6.83 -1.23
CA SER A 30 -8.95 -5.79 -2.06
C SER A 30 -8.56 -4.38 -1.60
N LYS A 31 -8.42 -3.43 -2.54
CA LYS A 31 -8.20 -2.00 -2.21
C LYS A 31 -9.32 -1.42 -1.33
N SER A 32 -10.52 -1.96 -1.42
CA SER A 32 -11.66 -1.60 -0.56
C SER A 32 -11.44 -1.98 0.89
N GLN A 33 -10.86 -3.15 1.17
CA GLN A 33 -10.53 -3.56 2.54
C GLN A 33 -9.51 -2.62 3.17
N ILE A 34 -8.50 -2.20 2.41
CA ILE A 34 -7.51 -1.23 2.92
C ILE A 34 -8.17 0.12 3.26
N ARG A 35 -9.09 0.62 2.43
CA ARG A 35 -9.84 1.86 2.73
C ARG A 35 -10.75 1.71 3.93
N PHE A 36 -11.32 0.53 4.12
CA PHE A 36 -12.12 0.22 5.29
C PHE A 36 -11.24 0.24 6.55
N TRP A 37 -10.10 -0.44 6.53
CA TRP A 37 -9.15 -0.45 7.65
C TRP A 37 -8.57 0.93 8.00
N GLU A 38 -8.30 1.79 7.01
CA GLU A 38 -7.90 3.19 7.27
C GLU A 38 -8.93 3.93 8.12
N LYS A 39 -10.23 3.64 7.93
CA LYS A 39 -11.30 4.28 8.67
C LYS A 39 -11.50 3.68 10.06
N GLU A 40 -11.38 2.35 10.17
CA GLU A 40 -11.64 1.63 11.43
C GLU A 40 -10.46 1.68 12.40
N PHE A 41 -9.22 1.77 11.90
CA PHE A 41 -8.02 1.75 12.72
C PHE A 41 -7.29 3.09 12.70
N ASP A 42 -7.30 3.78 13.83
CA ASP A 42 -6.57 5.05 14.01
C ASP A 42 -5.06 4.94 13.81
N MET A 43 -4.50 3.73 13.94
CA MET A 43 -3.09 3.42 13.69
C MET A 43 -2.74 3.40 12.19
N LEU A 44 -3.71 3.09 11.32
CA LEU A 44 -3.48 2.99 9.88
C LEU A 44 -3.88 4.30 9.17
N LYS A 45 -3.04 5.34 9.32
CA LYS A 45 -3.22 6.65 8.71
C LYS A 45 -2.18 6.92 7.62
N PRO A 46 -2.32 6.35 6.41
CA PRO A 46 -1.40 6.62 5.31
C PRO A 46 -1.40 8.10 4.95
N HIS A 47 -0.22 8.64 4.65
CA HIS A 47 -0.09 10.03 4.24
C HIS A 47 -0.79 10.25 2.88
N LYS A 48 -1.56 11.34 2.78
CA LYS A 48 -2.22 11.74 1.52
C LYS A 48 -1.36 12.78 0.82
N ASN A 49 -1.02 12.55 -0.45
CA ASN A 49 -0.34 13.56 -1.24
C ASN A 49 -1.29 14.71 -1.63
N SER A 50 -0.77 15.75 -2.30
CA SER A 50 -1.57 16.87 -2.79
C SER A 50 -2.71 16.49 -3.75
N LYS A 51 -2.64 15.29 -4.35
CA LYS A 51 -3.68 14.72 -5.23
C LYS A 51 -4.69 13.84 -4.49
N GLY A 52 -4.56 13.66 -3.18
CA GLY A 52 -5.44 12.80 -2.38
C GLY A 52 -5.14 11.29 -2.48
N GLU A 53 -4.02 10.91 -3.10
CA GLU A 53 -3.59 9.52 -3.19
C GLU A 53 -2.91 9.10 -1.88
N ARG A 54 -3.17 7.85 -1.47
CA ARG A 54 -2.59 7.25 -0.27
C ARG A 54 -1.20 6.74 -0.57
N ARG A 55 -0.23 7.19 0.24
CA ARG A 55 1.14 6.68 0.26
C ARG A 55 1.36 5.95 1.59
N PHE A 56 1.56 4.65 1.49
CA PHE A 56 1.94 3.79 2.60
C PHE A 56 3.45 3.79 2.73
N THR A 57 3.95 3.88 3.96
CA THR A 57 5.37 3.68 4.26
C THR A 57 5.61 2.23 4.67
N ARG A 58 6.86 1.80 4.76
CA ARG A 58 7.22 0.48 5.33
C ARG A 58 6.58 0.27 6.71
N GLN A 59 6.60 1.31 7.56
CA GLN A 59 5.97 1.28 8.90
C GLN A 59 4.45 1.11 8.88
N ASN A 60 3.77 1.32 7.75
CA ASN A 60 2.33 1.05 7.63
C ASN A 60 2.01 -0.38 7.17
N ILE A 61 3.01 -1.10 6.66
CA ILE A 61 2.87 -2.46 6.12
C ILE A 61 3.60 -3.51 6.97
N GLU A 62 4.56 -3.11 7.81
CA GLU A 62 5.16 -3.94 8.87
C GLU A 62 4.32 -3.90 10.15
#